data_AF-A0A922M3U4-F1
#
_entry.id   AF-A0A922M3U4-F1
#
_cell.length_a   1.000
_cell.length_b   1.000
_cell.length_c   1.000
_cell.angle_alpha   90.00
_cell.angle_beta   90.00
_cell.angle_gamma   90.00
#
_symmetry.space_group_name_H-M   'P 1'
#
loop_
_entity.id
_entity.type
_entity.pdbx_description
1 polymer ?
#
loop_
_entity_poly.entity_id
_entity_poly.type
_entity_poly.pdbx_seq_one_letter_code
_entity_poly.pdbx_strand_id
1 'polypeptide(L)'
;RLVLGKSVCNTSSVTPRQASTRSAPTESALAHPPRISKTTGVMRLPVVIGDRCVVDQNCYLGDKGPERQAFCVRGYCTCQLQFSPRDNGTRCVRDATLGEECEDQMQCAGAGLECRGTCRCRENWVAHNGTNSCVESVKALNESCEYDVQCEGLAGLPEARSPGAALCLGGTCACGYNARAAGTPARCWHRRRPGQECKRDEECVSEENEPGYCLSGRCTCKNCSPDAKDFGGAATLSRPPLILSAILAIAAILRYQL
;
A
#
# COMPACT_ATOMS: atom_id res chain seq x y z
N ARG A 1 31.19 -45.54 1.96
CA ARG A 1 31.67 -45.19 0.60
C ARG A 1 32.00 -43.71 0.60
N LEU A 2 33.29 -43.38 0.60
CA LEU A 2 33.86 -42.04 0.40
C LEU A 2 33.75 -41.62 -1.07
N VAL A 3 33.41 -40.35 -1.33
CA VAL A 3 33.93 -39.46 -2.41
C VAL A 3 33.63 -38.02 -1.92
N LEU A 4 34.55 -37.17 -1.42
CA LEU A 4 35.72 -36.46 -1.97
C LEU A 4 35.44 -35.40 -3.06
N GLY A 5 35.66 -34.12 -2.71
CA GLY A 5 36.14 -33.04 -3.60
C GLY A 5 35.21 -31.83 -3.70
N LYS A 6 35.64 -30.57 -3.67
CA LYS A 6 36.98 -29.93 -3.53
C LYS A 6 36.73 -28.45 -3.17
N SER A 7 37.63 -27.89 -2.37
CA SER A 7 37.81 -26.46 -2.08
C SER A 7 38.52 -25.76 -3.25
N VAL A 8 38.20 -24.48 -3.51
CA VAL A 8 39.14 -23.50 -4.09
C VAL A 8 38.93 -22.13 -3.42
N CYS A 9 39.87 -21.77 -2.56
CA CYS A 9 40.19 -20.37 -2.23
C CYS A 9 40.96 -19.75 -3.40
N ASN A 10 40.81 -18.44 -3.64
CA ASN A 10 41.89 -17.69 -4.26
C ASN A 10 42.07 -16.32 -3.63
N THR A 11 43.34 -16.05 -3.35
CA THR A 11 43.94 -14.95 -2.61
C THR A 11 44.36 -13.80 -3.53
N SER A 12 44.21 -12.58 -2.99
CA SER A 12 45.19 -11.48 -2.97
C SER A 12 46.01 -11.12 -4.22
N SER A 13 45.97 -9.84 -4.61
CA SER A 13 47.19 -9.15 -5.04
C SER A 13 47.14 -7.64 -4.74
N VAL A 14 48.19 -7.20 -4.06
CA VAL A 14 48.53 -5.85 -3.59
C VAL A 14 49.49 -5.18 -4.60
N THR A 15 49.25 -3.90 -4.89
CA THR A 15 50.07 -2.74 -5.37
C THR A 15 51.44 -2.93 -6.09
N PRO A 16 51.87 -2.01 -6.99
CA PRO A 16 52.63 -0.81 -6.53
C PRO A 16 52.42 0.51 -7.32
N ARG A 17 52.93 1.58 -6.71
CA ARG A 17 53.07 2.98 -7.15
C ARG A 17 54.03 3.18 -8.35
N GLN A 18 53.79 4.27 -9.10
CA GLN A 18 54.70 5.34 -9.61
C GLN A 18 54.20 5.80 -11.00
N ALA A 19 54.40 7.00 -11.54
CA ALA A 19 54.69 8.37 -11.11
C ALA A 19 54.66 9.22 -12.41
N SER A 20 54.09 10.43 -12.35
CA SER A 20 54.45 11.65 -13.12
C SER A 20 54.66 11.59 -14.65
N THR A 21 53.78 12.26 -15.41
CA THR A 21 54.21 13.28 -16.40
C THR A 21 53.08 14.26 -16.72
N ARG A 22 53.47 15.53 -16.88
CA ARG A 22 52.65 16.72 -17.18
C ARG A 22 51.88 16.62 -18.49
N SER A 23 50.65 17.14 -18.49
CA SER A 23 50.09 17.93 -19.60
C SER A 23 48.78 18.61 -19.15
N ALA A 24 48.81 19.93 -19.04
CA ALA A 24 47.62 20.80 -19.12
C ALA A 24 47.42 21.22 -20.60
N PRO A 25 46.36 21.97 -20.97
CA PRO A 25 45.00 22.05 -20.44
C PRO A 25 43.96 21.80 -21.55
N THR A 26 42.70 21.54 -21.21
CA THR A 26 41.59 21.94 -22.09
C THR A 26 40.35 22.27 -21.28
N GLU A 27 40.14 23.58 -21.14
CA GLU A 27 38.89 24.24 -20.77
C GLU A 27 37.75 23.79 -21.70
N SER A 28 36.61 23.42 -21.14
CA SER A 28 35.31 23.50 -21.81
C SER A 28 34.21 23.57 -20.76
N ALA A 29 34.17 24.71 -20.06
CA ALA A 29 32.95 25.19 -19.44
C ALA A 29 32.05 25.70 -20.57
N LEU A 30 30.96 24.98 -20.88
CA LEU A 30 29.90 25.51 -21.73
C LEU A 30 29.02 26.48 -20.90
N ALA A 31 29.62 27.60 -20.52
CA ALA A 31 28.86 28.77 -20.09
C ALA A 31 28.11 29.32 -21.30
N HIS A 32 26.78 29.26 -21.28
CA HIS A 32 25.96 29.96 -22.25
C HIS A 32 26.19 31.48 -22.09
N PRO A 33 26.38 32.23 -23.19
CA PRO A 33 26.60 33.66 -23.10
C PRO A 33 25.35 34.36 -22.57
N PRO A 34 25.49 35.35 -21.68
CA PRO A 34 24.36 36.17 -21.26
C PRO A 34 23.83 36.98 -22.45
N ARG A 35 22.53 36.87 -22.76
CA ARG A 35 21.86 37.79 -23.69
C ARG A 35 21.87 39.19 -23.08
N ILE A 36 22.63 40.08 -23.69
CA ILE A 36 22.71 41.50 -23.33
C ILE A 36 21.40 42.18 -23.77
N SER A 37 20.46 42.34 -22.84
CA SER A 37 19.35 43.29 -23.04
C SER A 37 19.88 44.70 -22.77
N LYS A 38 20.06 45.48 -23.84
CA LYS A 38 20.46 46.89 -23.78
C LYS A 38 19.28 47.76 -23.33
N THR A 39 19.05 47.82 -22.03
CA THR A 39 18.33 48.93 -21.39
C THR A 39 18.71 48.97 -19.92
N THR A 40 19.48 50.00 -19.54
CA THR A 40 19.83 50.34 -18.14
C THR A 40 20.44 49.24 -17.27
N GLY A 41 21.75 49.04 -17.41
CA GLY A 41 22.71 49.10 -16.28
C GLY A 41 22.54 48.24 -15.02
N VAL A 42 21.74 47.16 -15.01
CA VAL A 42 21.76 46.19 -13.90
C VAL A 42 21.80 44.78 -14.48
N MET A 43 22.99 44.19 -14.51
CA MET A 43 23.16 42.76 -14.75
C MET A 43 22.61 42.02 -13.53
N ARG A 44 21.33 41.65 -13.55
CA ARG A 44 20.74 40.81 -12.52
C ARG A 44 21.08 39.37 -12.85
N LEU A 45 22.01 38.78 -12.09
CA LEU A 45 22.22 37.34 -12.13
C LEU A 45 20.89 36.63 -11.81
N PRO A 46 20.59 35.50 -12.46
CA PRO A 46 19.42 34.71 -12.10
C PRO A 46 19.52 34.32 -10.62
N VAL A 47 18.48 34.67 -9.88
CA VAL A 47 18.37 34.49 -8.44
C VAL A 47 17.69 33.14 -8.18
N VAL A 48 18.25 32.30 -7.32
CA VAL A 48 17.64 31.00 -6.97
C VAL A 48 16.47 31.20 -6.01
N ILE A 49 15.61 30.18 -5.90
CA ILE A 49 14.51 30.20 -4.94
C ILE A 49 15.07 30.31 -3.52
N GLY A 50 14.52 31.23 -2.72
CA GLY A 50 14.99 31.56 -1.38
C GLY A 50 15.93 32.77 -1.29
N ASP A 51 16.47 33.24 -2.41
CA ASP A 51 17.31 34.45 -2.43
C ASP A 51 16.47 35.74 -2.49
N ARG A 52 17.12 36.87 -2.18
CA ARG A 52 16.50 38.19 -2.15
C ARG A 52 16.15 38.71 -3.54
N CYS A 53 14.99 39.32 -3.66
CA CYS A 53 14.50 39.93 -4.89
C CYS A 53 13.84 41.28 -4.61
N VAL A 54 13.70 42.10 -5.66
CA VAL A 54 12.98 43.38 -5.63
C VAL A 54 11.71 43.31 -6.48
N VAL A 55 11.78 42.58 -7.60
CA VAL A 55 10.69 42.36 -8.54
C VAL A 55 10.73 40.92 -9.05
N ASP A 56 9.61 40.41 -9.56
CA ASP A 56 9.45 39.02 -10.03
C ASP A 56 10.49 38.64 -11.10
N GLN A 57 10.88 39.60 -11.95
CA GLN A 57 11.87 39.39 -13.02
C GLN A 57 13.26 39.00 -12.50
N ASN A 58 13.55 39.24 -11.21
CA ASN A 58 14.79 38.78 -10.59
C ASN A 58 14.78 37.25 -10.39
N CYS A 59 13.59 36.67 -10.21
CA CYS A 59 13.36 35.27 -9.90
C CYS A 59 13.24 34.42 -11.17
N TYR A 60 14.23 34.54 -12.06
CA TYR A 60 14.22 33.84 -13.34
C TYR A 60 15.00 32.52 -13.24
N LEU A 61 14.28 31.41 -13.33
CA LEU A 61 14.81 30.03 -13.18
C LEU A 61 15.26 29.40 -14.52
N GLY A 62 15.49 30.21 -15.56
CA GLY A 62 15.92 29.75 -16.88
C GLY A 62 14.76 29.38 -17.84
N ASP A 63 15.11 29.22 -19.11
CA ASP A 63 14.19 28.88 -20.20
C ASP A 63 13.79 27.40 -20.13
N LYS A 64 12.60 27.06 -19.58
CA LYS A 64 11.69 26.00 -20.09
C LYS A 64 10.26 26.19 -19.54
N GLY A 65 9.42 26.84 -20.34
CA GLY A 65 7.95 26.77 -20.26
C GLY A 65 7.25 27.78 -19.33
N PRO A 66 5.95 28.07 -19.58
CA PRO A 66 5.16 29.04 -18.80
C PRO A 66 4.86 28.58 -17.36
N GLU A 67 5.09 27.31 -17.02
CA GLU A 67 4.66 26.68 -15.76
C GLU A 67 5.75 26.68 -14.66
N ARG A 68 6.89 27.34 -14.88
CA ARG A 68 8.02 27.37 -13.93
C ARG A 68 8.32 28.79 -13.44
N GLN A 69 7.28 29.55 -13.10
CA GLN A 69 7.43 30.93 -12.63
C GLN A 69 7.67 30.95 -11.12
N ALA A 70 8.83 31.47 -10.73
CA ALA A 70 9.04 31.97 -9.38
C ALA A 70 8.67 33.47 -9.34
N PHE A 71 8.11 33.89 -8.21
CA PHE A 71 7.66 35.24 -7.97
C PHE A 71 8.42 35.86 -6.80
N CYS A 72 8.54 37.17 -6.79
CA CYS A 72 9.17 37.92 -5.72
C CYS A 72 8.14 38.26 -4.65
N VAL A 73 8.07 37.41 -3.61
CA VAL A 73 7.11 37.57 -2.53
C VAL A 73 7.84 38.02 -1.27
N ARG A 74 7.46 39.19 -0.73
CA ARG A 74 8.06 39.79 0.47
C ARG A 74 9.59 39.91 0.40
N GLY A 75 10.12 40.17 -0.80
CA GLY A 75 11.54 40.37 -1.04
C GLY A 75 12.36 39.07 -1.17
N TYR A 76 11.71 37.91 -1.32
CA TYR A 76 12.37 36.64 -1.61
C TYR A 76 11.73 35.92 -2.80
N CYS A 77 12.54 35.20 -3.59
CA CYS A 77 12.03 34.39 -4.70
C CYS A 77 11.34 33.13 -4.16
N THR A 78 10.09 32.90 -4.57
CA THR A 78 9.29 31.73 -4.18
C THR A 78 8.61 31.12 -5.38
N CYS A 79 8.38 29.80 -5.37
CA CYS A 79 7.56 29.16 -6.40
C CYS A 79 6.09 29.59 -6.33
N GLN A 80 5.35 29.36 -7.41
CA GLN A 80 3.89 29.45 -7.43
C GLN A 80 3.26 28.49 -6.42
N LEU A 81 2.02 28.76 -6.01
CA LEU A 81 1.21 27.83 -5.22
C LEU A 81 1.19 26.44 -5.89
N GLN A 82 1.34 25.37 -5.10
CA GLN A 82 1.43 23.97 -5.56
C GLN A 82 2.73 23.62 -6.31
N PHE A 83 3.75 24.45 -6.20
CA PHE A 83 5.08 24.14 -6.70
C PHE A 83 6.11 24.31 -5.59
N SER A 84 7.01 23.34 -5.50
CA SER A 84 8.10 23.34 -4.52
C SER A 84 9.47 23.53 -5.16
N PRO A 85 10.43 24.14 -4.44
CA PRO A 85 11.80 24.32 -4.92
C PRO A 85 12.54 22.98 -5.06
N ARG A 86 13.28 22.79 -6.15
CA ARG A 86 14.15 21.62 -6.40
C ARG A 86 15.51 22.01 -6.89
N ASP A 87 16.41 21.03 -6.84
CA ASP A 87 17.81 21.13 -7.26
C ASP A 87 18.51 22.34 -6.62
N ASN A 88 18.38 22.47 -5.30
CA ASN A 88 18.91 23.59 -4.53
C ASN A 88 18.35 24.97 -4.95
N GLY A 89 17.09 25.01 -5.37
CA GLY A 89 16.36 26.24 -5.68
C GLY A 89 16.48 26.70 -7.14
N THR A 90 17.00 25.87 -8.04
CA THR A 90 17.17 26.24 -9.46
C THR A 90 15.93 25.94 -10.32
N ARG A 91 14.96 25.17 -9.83
CA ARG A 91 13.68 24.94 -10.53
C ARG A 91 12.51 24.82 -9.56
N CYS A 92 11.31 25.14 -10.04
CA CYS A 92 10.05 24.83 -9.39
C CYS A 92 9.45 23.56 -10.02
N VAL A 93 9.00 22.62 -9.18
CA VAL A 93 8.37 21.37 -9.61
C VAL A 93 6.98 21.30 -8.99
N ARG A 94 5.99 20.86 -9.78
CA ARG A 94 4.62 20.69 -9.31
C ARG A 94 4.59 19.67 -8.19
N ASP A 95 3.94 20.05 -7.11
CA ASP A 95 3.65 19.18 -5.99
C ASP A 95 2.74 18.03 -6.44
N ALA A 96 3.09 16.82 -6.03
CA ALA A 96 2.36 15.60 -6.31
C ALA A 96 1.49 15.21 -5.11
N THR A 97 0.26 14.79 -5.41
CA THR A 97 -0.71 14.30 -4.41
C THR A 97 -0.77 12.77 -4.42
N LEU A 98 -1.55 12.18 -3.52
CA LEU A 98 -1.69 10.73 -3.41
C LEU A 98 -2.02 10.07 -4.77
N GLY A 99 -1.18 9.13 -5.20
CA GLY A 99 -1.34 8.41 -6.46
C GLY A 99 -0.70 9.07 -7.68
N GLU A 100 -0.25 10.32 -7.59
CA GLU A 100 0.46 10.99 -8.69
C GLU A 100 1.93 10.55 -8.76
N GLU A 101 2.54 10.72 -9.93
CA GLU A 101 3.96 10.42 -10.17
C GLU A 101 4.86 11.42 -9.44
N CYS A 102 6.00 10.92 -8.95
CA CYS A 102 6.98 11.72 -8.23
C CYS A 102 8.41 11.32 -8.58
N GLU A 103 9.29 12.31 -8.69
CA GLU A 103 10.74 12.14 -8.90
C GLU A 103 11.47 11.98 -7.57
N ASP A 104 11.01 12.69 -6.53
CA ASP A 104 11.66 12.75 -5.23
C ASP A 104 10.65 12.84 -4.06
N GLN A 105 11.16 12.55 -2.86
CA GLN A 105 10.37 12.57 -1.62
C GLN A 105 9.74 13.93 -1.32
N MET A 106 10.40 15.02 -1.72
CA MET A 106 9.94 16.38 -1.42
C MET A 106 8.76 16.77 -2.32
N GLN A 107 8.50 16.03 -3.41
CA GLN A 107 7.43 16.30 -4.37
C GLN A 107 6.07 15.90 -3.83
N CYS A 108 6.02 14.90 -2.95
CA CYS A 108 4.76 14.50 -2.33
C CYS A 108 4.35 15.52 -1.26
N ALA A 109 3.42 16.42 -1.62
CA ALA A 109 2.93 17.45 -0.73
C ALA A 109 1.79 16.90 0.13
N GLY A 110 2.15 16.41 1.32
CA GLY A 110 1.18 15.98 2.31
C GLY A 110 1.82 15.24 3.47
N ALA A 111 1.19 15.32 4.65
CA ALA A 111 1.64 14.57 5.81
C ALA A 111 1.55 13.07 5.55
N GLY A 112 2.64 12.36 5.82
CA GLY A 112 2.70 10.92 5.70
C GLY A 112 2.73 10.37 4.28
N LEU A 113 2.97 11.21 3.26
CA LEU A 113 3.28 10.75 1.91
C LEU A 113 4.77 10.43 1.75
N GLU A 114 5.07 9.41 0.95
CA GLU A 114 6.40 8.98 0.55
C GLU A 114 6.44 8.74 -0.97
N CYS A 115 7.53 9.16 -1.61
CA CYS A 115 7.73 8.94 -3.03
C CYS A 115 8.35 7.58 -3.31
N ARG A 116 7.61 6.73 -4.04
CA ARG A 116 8.10 5.43 -4.55
C ARG A 116 7.78 5.28 -6.04
N GLY A 117 8.16 6.28 -6.83
CA GLY A 117 7.75 6.48 -8.23
C GLY A 117 6.36 7.07 -8.37
N THR A 118 5.44 6.72 -7.47
CA THR A 118 4.22 7.48 -7.18
C THR A 118 4.14 7.84 -5.70
N CYS A 119 3.45 8.93 -5.38
CA CYS A 119 3.20 9.33 -4.00
C CYS A 119 2.26 8.34 -3.34
N ARG A 120 2.74 7.69 -2.28
CA ARG A 120 2.01 6.69 -1.50
C ARG A 120 2.08 7.03 -0.02
N CYS A 121 1.16 6.50 0.77
CA CYS A 121 1.28 6.64 2.22
C CYS A 121 2.47 5.83 2.74
N ARG A 122 3.22 6.41 3.68
CA ARG A 122 4.29 5.73 4.41
C ARG A 122 3.76 4.60 5.29
N GLU A 123 4.66 3.85 5.90
CA GLU A 123 4.28 2.81 6.86
C GLU A 123 3.46 3.37 8.04
N ASN A 124 2.43 2.63 8.45
CA ASN A 124 1.45 3.04 9.47
C ASN A 124 0.59 4.26 9.09
N TRP A 125 0.46 4.54 7.79
CA TRP A 125 -0.44 5.57 7.27
C TRP A 125 -1.35 4.95 6.21
N VAL A 126 -2.60 5.40 6.19
CA VAL A 126 -3.63 4.91 5.28
C VAL A 126 -4.15 6.04 4.40
N ALA A 127 -4.47 5.70 3.16
CA ALA A 127 -5.00 6.61 2.17
C ALA A 127 -6.44 6.98 2.49
N HIS A 128 -6.72 8.28 2.63
CA HIS A 128 -8.08 8.80 2.65
C HIS A 128 -8.43 9.40 1.30
N ASN A 129 -9.14 8.62 0.48
CA ASN A 129 -9.51 9.01 -0.88
C ASN A 129 -10.40 10.26 -0.94
N GLY A 130 -11.13 10.58 0.14
CA GLY A 130 -11.99 11.77 0.18
C GLY A 130 -11.22 13.09 0.22
N THR A 131 -10.03 13.09 0.81
CA THR A 131 -9.18 14.29 0.97
C THR A 131 -7.86 14.21 0.19
N ASN A 132 -7.64 13.13 -0.57
CA ASN A 132 -6.38 12.82 -1.26
C ASN A 132 -5.15 12.94 -0.35
N SER A 133 -5.32 12.64 0.94
CA SER A 133 -4.29 12.74 1.95
C SER A 133 -4.09 11.39 2.64
N CYS A 134 -2.96 11.26 3.33
CA CYS A 134 -2.73 10.14 4.23
C CYS A 134 -3.11 10.56 5.64
N VAL A 135 -3.67 9.62 6.40
CA VAL A 135 -3.95 9.78 7.83
C VAL A 135 -3.26 8.64 8.59
N GLU A 136 -2.89 8.90 9.83
CA GLU A 136 -2.20 7.90 10.66
C GLU A 136 -3.14 6.74 10.98
N SER A 137 -2.65 5.51 10.76
CA SER A 137 -3.40 4.29 11.06
C SER A 137 -3.37 3.99 12.54
N VAL A 138 -4.51 3.57 13.07
CA VAL A 138 -4.65 3.16 14.46
C VAL A 138 -4.02 1.78 14.68
N LYS A 139 -3.39 1.57 15.85
CA LYS A 139 -2.67 0.32 16.18
C LYS A 139 -3.50 -0.68 16.97
N ALA A 140 -4.45 -0.20 17.75
CA ALA A 140 -5.32 -1.04 18.59
C ALA A 140 -6.78 -0.55 18.59
N LEU A 141 -7.69 -1.46 18.95
CA LEU A 141 -9.08 -1.09 19.20
C LEU A 141 -9.16 -0.11 20.38
N ASN A 142 -10.18 0.74 20.37
CA ASN A 142 -10.44 1.79 21.37
C ASN A 142 -9.44 2.97 21.37
N GLU A 143 -8.52 3.03 20.39
CA GLU A 143 -7.72 4.22 20.12
C GLU A 143 -8.55 5.27 19.35
N SER A 144 -8.14 6.53 19.45
CA SER A 144 -8.83 7.67 18.84
C SER A 144 -8.72 7.66 17.31
N CYS A 145 -9.82 7.99 16.64
CA CYS A 145 -9.88 8.12 15.19
C CYS A 145 -10.79 9.28 14.78
N GLU A 146 -10.62 9.76 13.55
CA GLU A 146 -11.46 10.75 12.89
C GLU A 146 -12.19 10.12 11.68
N TYR A 147 -11.55 9.17 11.00
CA TYR A 147 -12.07 8.52 9.79
C TYR A 147 -12.05 6.99 9.91
N ASP A 148 -13.02 6.32 9.29
CA ASP A 148 -13.11 4.84 9.24
C ASP A 148 -11.86 4.18 8.65
N VAL A 149 -11.24 4.83 7.66
CA VAL A 149 -10.03 4.31 6.99
C VAL A 149 -8.87 4.06 7.97
N GLN A 150 -8.80 4.83 9.07
CA GLN A 150 -7.76 4.67 10.10
C GLN A 150 -7.87 3.34 10.84
N CYS A 151 -9.08 2.79 10.91
CA CYS A 151 -9.39 1.54 11.60
C CYS A 151 -9.26 0.30 10.69
N GLU A 152 -9.08 0.46 9.37
CA GLU A 152 -9.04 -0.67 8.42
C GLU A 152 -7.97 -1.72 8.76
N GLY A 153 -6.83 -1.29 9.30
CA GLY A 153 -5.74 -2.16 9.73
C GLY A 153 -6.09 -3.09 10.90
N LEU A 154 -7.21 -2.83 11.59
CA LEU A 154 -7.71 -3.64 12.71
C LEU A 154 -8.65 -4.77 12.27
N ALA A 155 -8.94 -4.89 10.98
CA ALA A 155 -9.69 -6.03 10.45
C ALA A 155 -8.93 -7.35 10.68
N GLY A 156 -9.69 -8.45 10.84
CA GLY A 156 -9.19 -9.77 11.20
C GLY A 156 -8.25 -10.39 10.16
N LEU A 157 -8.42 -10.06 8.89
CA LEU A 157 -7.60 -10.57 7.80
C LEU A 157 -6.51 -9.54 7.44
N PRO A 158 -5.22 -9.80 7.76
CA PRO A 158 -4.14 -8.88 7.43
C PRO A 158 -3.92 -8.74 5.90
N GLU A 159 -4.34 -9.74 5.13
CA GLU A 159 -4.17 -9.78 3.65
C GLU A 159 -5.44 -9.40 2.87
N ALA A 160 -6.61 -9.38 3.52
CA ALA A 160 -7.86 -9.03 2.87
C ALA A 160 -8.49 -7.85 3.59
N ARG A 161 -8.45 -6.68 2.92
CA ARG A 161 -9.28 -5.54 3.31
C ARG A 161 -10.71 -6.05 3.45
N SER A 162 -11.19 -6.08 4.69
CA SER A 162 -12.58 -6.40 4.99
C SER A 162 -13.24 -5.08 5.36
N PRO A 163 -13.60 -4.26 4.34
CA PRO A 163 -14.14 -2.94 4.58
C PRO A 163 -15.38 -3.06 5.46
N GLY A 164 -15.45 -2.20 6.48
CA GLY A 164 -16.57 -2.17 7.42
C GLY A 164 -16.49 -3.14 8.60
N ALA A 165 -15.44 -3.96 8.73
CA ALA A 165 -15.24 -4.77 9.93
C ALA A 165 -14.86 -3.92 11.16
N ALA A 166 -14.01 -2.92 10.97
CA ALA A 166 -13.62 -1.93 11.98
C ALA A 166 -13.98 -0.53 11.46
N LEU A 167 -14.62 0.27 12.32
CA LEU A 167 -15.16 1.58 11.99
C LEU A 167 -14.80 2.57 13.09
N CYS A 168 -14.77 3.86 12.74
CA CYS A 168 -14.59 4.94 13.69
C CYS A 168 -15.94 5.30 14.32
N LEU A 169 -16.23 4.73 15.48
CA LEU A 169 -17.50 4.91 16.18
C LEU A 169 -17.28 5.73 17.45
N GLY A 170 -17.94 6.89 17.53
CA GLY A 170 -17.80 7.79 18.69
C GLY A 170 -16.39 8.33 18.89
N GLY A 171 -15.63 8.51 17.80
CA GLY A 171 -14.24 8.99 17.84
C GLY A 171 -13.21 7.93 18.27
N THR A 172 -13.61 6.67 18.35
CA THR A 172 -12.71 5.55 18.67
C THR A 172 -12.88 4.39 17.69
N CYS A 173 -11.81 3.66 17.41
CA CYS A 173 -11.91 2.48 16.55
C CYS A 173 -12.62 1.34 17.28
N ALA A 174 -13.76 0.92 16.75
CA ALA A 174 -14.55 -0.20 17.27
C ALA A 174 -14.96 -1.15 16.14
N CYS A 175 -15.36 -2.37 16.48
CA CYS A 175 -15.86 -3.30 15.49
C CYS A 175 -17.27 -2.90 15.04
N GLY A 176 -17.53 -3.03 13.75
CA GLY A 176 -18.87 -2.85 13.17
C GLY A 176 -19.88 -3.84 13.74
N TYR A 177 -21.17 -3.57 13.55
CA TYR A 177 -22.26 -4.39 14.09
C TYR A 177 -22.20 -5.86 13.63
N ASN A 178 -21.79 -6.09 12.37
CA ASN A 178 -21.61 -7.42 11.79
C ASN A 178 -20.23 -8.02 12.11
N ALA A 179 -19.46 -7.42 13.01
CA ALA A 179 -18.14 -7.86 13.41
C ALA A 179 -18.02 -7.98 14.95
N ARG A 180 -16.95 -8.62 15.41
CA ARG A 180 -16.61 -8.79 16.83
C ARG A 180 -15.11 -8.70 17.03
N ALA A 181 -14.71 -8.23 18.21
CA ALA A 181 -13.31 -8.27 18.63
C ALA A 181 -12.94 -9.70 19.04
N ALA A 182 -11.94 -10.28 18.39
CA ALA A 182 -11.43 -11.62 18.71
C ALA A 182 -9.93 -11.75 18.36
N GLY A 183 -9.25 -12.70 19.00
CA GLY A 183 -7.80 -12.95 18.85
C GLY A 183 -6.93 -12.16 19.81
N THR A 184 -5.61 -12.42 19.77
CA THR A 184 -4.58 -11.69 20.53
C THR A 184 -3.43 -11.30 19.58
N PRO A 185 -3.26 -10.01 19.21
CA PRO A 185 -4.06 -8.85 19.61
C PRO A 185 -5.50 -8.92 19.06
N ALA A 186 -6.43 -8.25 19.75
CA ALA A 186 -7.83 -8.22 19.36
C ALA A 186 -8.01 -7.50 18.01
N ARG A 187 -8.64 -8.19 17.06
CA ARG A 187 -8.99 -7.68 15.73
C ARG A 187 -10.48 -7.84 15.46
N CYS A 188 -11.01 -7.07 14.53
CA CYS A 188 -12.42 -7.14 14.15
C CYS A 188 -12.66 -8.20 13.09
N TRP A 189 -13.39 -9.23 13.49
CA TRP A 189 -13.75 -10.39 12.68
C TRP A 189 -15.22 -10.35 12.33
N HIS A 190 -15.56 -10.55 11.06
CA HIS A 190 -16.96 -10.67 10.66
C HIS A 190 -17.61 -11.87 11.35
N ARG A 191 -18.81 -11.66 11.89
CA ARG A 191 -19.58 -12.71 12.56
C ARG A 191 -20.12 -13.69 11.53
N ARG A 192 -19.76 -14.97 11.68
CA ARG A 192 -20.27 -16.09 10.91
C ARG A 192 -21.04 -17.03 11.82
N ARG A 193 -22.27 -17.32 11.44
CA ARG A 193 -23.15 -18.24 12.19
C ARG A 193 -22.78 -19.70 11.90
N PRO A 194 -23.21 -20.66 12.74
CA PRO A 194 -23.06 -22.08 12.44
C PRO A 194 -23.54 -22.42 11.02
N GLY A 195 -22.82 -23.33 10.36
CA GLY A 195 -23.06 -23.74 8.96
C GLY A 195 -22.53 -22.77 7.90
N GLN A 196 -22.24 -21.51 8.23
CA GLN A 196 -21.67 -20.54 7.30
C GLN A 196 -20.19 -20.82 7.01
N GLU A 197 -19.74 -20.37 5.84
CA GLU A 197 -18.34 -20.49 5.43
C GLU A 197 -17.44 -19.61 6.30
N CYS A 198 -16.29 -20.16 6.66
CA CYS A 198 -15.27 -19.50 7.46
C CYS A 198 -13.87 -19.87 6.96
N LYS A 199 -12.91 -19.00 7.26
CA LYS A 199 -11.49 -19.27 7.07
C LYS A 199 -10.78 -19.47 8.40
N ARG A 200 -11.22 -18.76 9.45
CA ARG A 200 -10.67 -18.88 10.80
C ARG A 200 -11.75 -18.98 11.88
N ASP A 201 -11.36 -19.54 13.03
CA ASP A 201 -12.21 -19.72 14.20
C ASP A 201 -12.76 -18.40 14.74
N GLU A 202 -11.99 -17.30 14.63
CA GLU A 202 -12.41 -16.00 15.17
C GLU A 202 -13.65 -15.42 14.47
N GLU A 203 -13.91 -15.83 13.23
CA GLU A 203 -15.12 -15.50 12.48
C GLU A 203 -16.36 -16.16 13.08
N CYS A 204 -16.22 -17.36 13.65
CA CYS A 204 -17.33 -18.21 14.05
C CYS A 204 -17.92 -17.79 15.39
N VAL A 205 -19.25 -17.62 15.41
CA VAL A 205 -20.00 -17.21 16.60
C VAL A 205 -21.38 -17.88 16.67
N SER A 206 -21.77 -18.35 17.86
CA SER A 206 -23.11 -18.90 18.13
C SER A 206 -24.18 -17.80 18.13
N GLU A 207 -25.46 -18.16 18.19
CA GLU A 207 -26.57 -17.20 18.30
C GLU A 207 -26.44 -16.27 19.51
N GLU A 208 -25.98 -16.82 20.64
CA GLU A 208 -25.76 -16.12 21.91
C GLU A 208 -24.43 -15.33 21.97
N ASN A 209 -23.74 -15.21 20.82
CA ASN A 209 -22.42 -14.59 20.68
C ASN A 209 -21.26 -15.34 21.36
N GLU A 210 -21.40 -16.64 21.61
CA GLU A 210 -20.30 -17.47 22.10
C GLU A 210 -19.31 -17.82 20.98
N PRO A 211 -18.00 -17.96 21.28
CA PRO A 211 -17.00 -18.36 20.29
C PRO A 211 -17.27 -19.76 19.71
N GLY A 212 -17.19 -19.89 18.39
CA GLY A 212 -17.25 -21.16 17.67
C GLY A 212 -15.88 -21.60 17.11
N TYR A 213 -15.90 -22.68 16.34
CA TYR A 213 -14.73 -23.21 15.61
C TYR A 213 -15.03 -23.30 14.12
N CYS A 214 -14.01 -23.10 13.28
CA CYS A 214 -14.07 -23.28 11.85
C CYS A 214 -13.61 -24.69 11.48
N LEU A 215 -14.56 -25.62 11.33
CA LEU A 215 -14.28 -27.01 11.00
C LEU A 215 -14.64 -27.28 9.54
N SER A 216 -13.65 -27.74 8.77
CA SER A 216 -13.81 -28.04 7.33
C SER A 216 -14.36 -26.86 6.52
N GLY A 217 -13.95 -25.63 6.85
CA GLY A 217 -14.39 -24.40 6.19
C GLY A 217 -15.81 -23.96 6.55
N ARG A 218 -16.45 -24.58 7.57
CA ARG A 218 -17.75 -24.17 8.09
C ARG A 218 -17.70 -23.92 9.60
N CYS A 219 -18.46 -22.92 10.04
CA CYS A 219 -18.56 -22.64 11.47
C CYS A 219 -19.38 -23.70 12.20
N THR A 220 -18.88 -24.10 13.35
CA THR A 220 -19.54 -25.01 14.29
C THR A 220 -19.57 -24.39 15.67
N CYS A 221 -20.64 -24.63 16.45
CA CYS A 221 -20.66 -24.20 17.83
C CYS A 221 -19.72 -25.03 18.70
N LYS A 222 -19.26 -24.44 19.82
CA LYS A 222 -18.55 -25.16 20.87
C LYS A 222 -19.47 -26.05 21.73
N ASN A 223 -20.69 -25.59 22.00
CA ASN A 223 -21.64 -26.25 22.90
C ASN A 223 -22.96 -26.68 22.24
N CYS A 224 -23.21 -26.35 20.97
CA CYS A 224 -24.42 -26.85 20.30
C CYS A 224 -24.22 -28.34 20.02
N SER A 225 -25.15 -29.18 20.51
CA SER A 225 -25.33 -30.52 19.93
C SER A 225 -25.55 -30.31 18.43
N PRO A 226 -24.74 -30.91 17.55
CA PRO A 226 -24.86 -30.67 16.11
C PRO A 226 -26.29 -31.02 15.68
N ASP A 227 -27.08 -30.01 15.35
CA ASP A 227 -28.39 -30.22 14.79
C ASP A 227 -28.20 -30.80 13.39
N ALA A 228 -28.94 -31.87 13.07
CA ALA A 228 -28.86 -32.54 11.76
C ALA A 228 -29.13 -31.60 10.57
N LYS A 229 -29.66 -30.39 10.84
CA LYS A 229 -29.87 -29.32 9.85
C LYS A 229 -28.57 -28.64 9.39
N ASP A 230 -27.51 -28.65 10.19
CA ASP A 230 -26.23 -27.99 9.86
C ASP A 230 -25.38 -28.79 8.85
N PHE A 231 -25.72 -30.06 8.61
CA PHE A 231 -25.08 -30.92 7.60
C PHE A 231 -25.91 -31.10 6.32
N GLY A 232 -27.01 -30.36 6.16
CA GLY A 232 -27.98 -30.50 5.06
C GLY A 232 -27.52 -30.08 3.66
N GLY A 233 -26.22 -30.16 3.34
CA GLY A 233 -25.68 -29.66 2.07
C GLY A 233 -24.80 -30.63 1.27
N ALA A 234 -24.42 -31.80 1.78
CA ALA A 234 -23.53 -32.71 1.03
C ALA A 234 -23.71 -34.19 1.39
N ALA A 235 -24.89 -34.75 1.10
CA ALA A 235 -25.07 -36.20 0.99
C ALA A 235 -26.08 -36.53 -0.12
N THR A 236 -25.77 -36.15 -1.36
CA THR A 236 -26.44 -36.68 -2.56
C THR A 236 -25.46 -37.46 -3.44
N LEU A 237 -24.72 -38.38 -2.81
CA LEU A 237 -24.14 -39.58 -3.43
C LEU A 237 -24.52 -40.71 -2.47
N SER A 238 -25.26 -41.77 -2.79
CA SER A 238 -25.69 -42.35 -4.05
C SER A 238 -27.02 -43.05 -3.75
N ARG A 239 -28.14 -42.59 -4.33
CA ARG A 239 -29.29 -43.48 -4.54
C ARG A 239 -28.88 -44.39 -5.70
N PRO A 240 -28.69 -45.70 -5.51
CA PRO A 240 -28.55 -46.58 -6.66
C PRO A 240 -29.85 -46.45 -7.48
N PRO A 241 -29.77 -46.26 -8.80
CA PRO A 241 -30.97 -46.21 -9.62
C PRO A 241 -31.68 -47.55 -9.49
N LEU A 242 -32.97 -47.52 -9.14
CA LEU A 242 -33.89 -48.67 -9.09
C LEU A 242 -33.97 -49.47 -10.41
N ILE A 243 -33.24 -49.04 -11.43
CA ILE A 243 -33.10 -49.68 -12.74
C ILE A 243 -32.16 -50.90 -12.66
N LEU A 244 -31.16 -50.91 -11.75
CA LEU A 244 -30.22 -52.03 -11.63
C LEU A 244 -30.78 -53.25 -10.87
N SER A 245 -31.74 -53.06 -9.95
CA SER A 245 -32.42 -54.17 -9.28
C SER A 245 -33.44 -54.89 -10.17
N ALA A 246 -34.01 -54.19 -11.17
CA ALA A 246 -34.92 -54.80 -12.13
C ALA A 246 -34.20 -55.69 -13.15
N ILE A 247 -32.97 -55.33 -13.56
CA ILE A 247 -32.20 -56.10 -14.55
C ILE A 247 -31.70 -57.43 -13.96
N LEU A 248 -31.33 -57.46 -12.67
CA LEU A 248 -30.90 -58.70 -12.00
C LEU A 248 -32.04 -59.68 -11.72
N ALA A 249 -33.27 -59.19 -11.51
CA ALA A 249 -34.44 -60.07 -11.35
C ALA A 249 -34.85 -60.73 -12.68
N ILE A 250 -34.76 -60.02 -13.81
CA ILE A 250 -35.09 -60.58 -15.13
C ILE A 250 -34.05 -61.63 -15.57
N ALA A 251 -32.76 -61.44 -15.24
CA ALA A 251 -31.71 -62.41 -15.54
C ALA A 251 -31.86 -63.72 -14.75
N ALA A 252 -32.43 -63.68 -13.53
CA ALA A 252 -32.68 -64.88 -12.73
C ALA A 252 -33.88 -65.69 -13.24
N ILE A 253 -34.91 -65.04 -13.78
CA ILE A 253 -36.11 -65.72 -14.31
C ILE A 253 -35.81 -66.38 -15.67
N LEU A 254 -34.98 -65.76 -16.52
CA LEU A 254 -34.59 -66.31 -17.82
C LEU A 254 -33.65 -67.53 -17.73
N ARG A 255 -32.96 -67.74 -16.60
CA ARG A 255 -32.12 -68.94 -16.39
C ARG A 255 -32.89 -70.15 -15.87
N TYR A 256 -34.17 -70.02 -15.53
CA TYR A 256 -34.99 -71.12 -15.02
C TYR A 256 -35.87 -71.78 -16.10
N GLN A 257 -35.80 -71.30 -17.36
CA GLN A 257 -36.64 -71.75 -18.47
C GLN A 257 -35.84 -72.30 -19.67
N LEU A 258 -34.59 -72.73 -19.44
CA LEU A 258 -33.73 -73.38 -20.44
C LEU A 258 -33.08 -74.63 -19.86
#